data_AF-A0A7K2W6W0-F1
#
_entry.id   AF-A0A7K2W6W0-F1
#
_cell.length_a   1.000
_cell.length_b   1.000
_cell.length_c   1.000
_cell.angle_alpha   90.00
_cell.angle_beta   90.00
_cell.angle_gamma   90.00
#
_symmetry.space_group_name_H-M   'P 1'
#
loop_
_entity.id
_entity.type
_entity.pdbx_description
1 polymer ?
#
loop_
_entity_poly.entity_id
_entity_poly.type
_entity_poly.pdbx_seq_one_letter_code
_entity_poly.pdbx_strand_id
1 'polypeptide(L)'
;MCETCRPATDWDHCHTHHLIRGPLCSSCNTTEGQGKEFLAKRGSVPHLLRCDGCRTQRCLPPHHRLAALRRHLHLKWGVQGCDWPMHMCVNLEEEGEGGYDCRVRCAGEGSLGSRTVRLTHEEAERILLSTVEDGLEEKDW
;
A
#
# COMPACT_ATOMS: atom_id res chain seq x y z
N MET A 1 -0.03 11.50 -1.56
CA MET A 1 -0.67 12.77 -1.94
C MET A 1 0.24 13.60 -2.82
N CYS A 2 -0.29 14.65 -3.45
CA CYS A 2 0.56 15.58 -4.18
C CYS A 2 1.48 16.31 -3.20
N GLU A 3 2.77 16.38 -3.51
CA GLU A 3 3.74 17.16 -2.72
C GLU A 3 3.49 18.66 -2.87
N THR A 4 3.13 19.09 -4.08
CA THR A 4 2.66 20.45 -4.39
C THR A 4 1.17 20.43 -4.72
N CYS A 5 0.40 21.40 -4.21
CA CYS A 5 -1.02 21.54 -4.48
C CYS A 5 -1.34 21.47 -5.99
N ARG A 6 -2.35 20.68 -6.34
CA ARG A 6 -2.90 20.56 -7.70
C ARG A 6 -4.41 20.74 -7.66
N PRO A 7 -5.05 21.15 -8.78
CA PRO A 7 -6.51 21.22 -8.85
C PRO A 7 -7.14 19.88 -8.46
N ALA A 8 -8.14 19.94 -7.58
CA ALA A 8 -9.01 18.83 -7.29
C ALA A 8 -10.00 18.65 -8.45
N THR A 9 -10.01 17.47 -9.05
CA THR A 9 -10.86 17.14 -10.21
C THR A 9 -11.81 15.99 -9.91
N ASP A 10 -11.56 15.23 -8.86
CA ASP A 10 -12.26 14.00 -8.55
C ASP A 10 -12.66 13.98 -7.07
N TRP A 11 -13.89 13.52 -6.80
CA TRP A 11 -14.34 13.18 -5.46
C TRP A 11 -14.07 11.71 -5.21
N ASP A 12 -12.98 11.46 -4.49
CA ASP A 12 -12.55 10.12 -4.17
C ASP A 12 -13.43 9.50 -3.06
N HIS A 13 -13.65 8.19 -3.15
CA HIS A 13 -14.53 7.46 -2.24
C HIS A 13 -14.03 6.04 -1.98
N CYS A 14 -14.31 5.52 -0.78
CA CYS A 14 -14.00 4.13 -0.47
C CYS A 14 -14.94 3.20 -1.25
N HIS A 15 -14.37 2.28 -2.04
CA HIS A 15 -15.15 1.33 -2.82
C HIS A 15 -15.81 0.20 -1.98
N THR A 16 -15.41 0.06 -0.72
CA THR A 16 -15.98 -0.96 0.19
C THR A 16 -17.17 -0.41 0.99
N HIS A 17 -17.05 0.80 1.54
CA HIS A 17 -18.11 1.41 2.36
C HIS A 17 -18.93 2.47 1.61
N HIS A 18 -18.54 2.80 0.37
CA HIS A 18 -19.18 3.82 -0.47
C HIS A 18 -19.23 5.22 0.14
N LEU A 19 -18.25 5.54 1.01
CA LEU A 19 -18.13 6.84 1.68
C LEU A 19 -17.09 7.73 0.99
N ILE A 20 -17.41 9.02 0.82
CA ILE A 20 -16.49 10.02 0.26
C ILE A 20 -15.31 10.23 1.24
N ARG A 21 -14.08 10.14 0.73
CA ARG A 21 -12.84 10.41 1.49
C ARG A 21 -12.31 11.83 1.29
N GLY A 22 -12.74 12.48 0.20
CA GLY A 22 -12.45 13.87 -0.10
C GLY A 22 -11.93 14.09 -1.51
N PRO A 23 -11.50 15.32 -1.83
CA PRO A 23 -11.04 15.66 -3.16
C PRO A 23 -9.63 15.11 -3.46
N LEU A 24 -9.41 14.65 -4.69
CA LEU A 24 -8.10 14.33 -5.26
C LEU A 24 -7.91 15.03 -6.62
N CYS A 25 -6.66 15.23 -7.02
CA CYS A 25 -6.36 15.51 -8.42
C CYS A 25 -6.46 14.23 -9.25
N SER A 26 -6.70 14.35 -10.55
CA SER A 26 -6.90 13.23 -11.48
C SER A 26 -5.80 12.17 -11.42
N SER A 27 -4.54 12.60 -11.29
CA SER A 27 -3.39 11.70 -11.18
C SER A 27 -3.38 10.92 -9.87
N CYS A 28 -3.70 11.55 -8.73
CA CYS A 28 -3.81 10.85 -7.45
C CYS A 28 -5.00 9.90 -7.45
N ASN A 29 -6.16 10.34 -7.96
CA ASN A 29 -7.36 9.51 -8.07
C ASN A 29 -7.11 8.27 -8.94
N THR A 30 -6.46 8.45 -10.08
CA THR A 30 -6.09 7.33 -10.97
C THR A 30 -5.12 6.36 -10.29
N THR A 31 -4.12 6.89 -9.56
CA THR A 31 -3.14 6.04 -8.85
C THR A 31 -3.80 5.28 -7.70
N GLU A 32 -4.73 5.91 -6.98
CA GLU A 32 -5.54 5.26 -5.95
C GLU A 32 -6.33 4.10 -6.55
N GLY A 33 -7.11 4.36 -7.61
CA GLY A 33 -7.95 3.34 -8.23
C GLY A 33 -7.17 2.17 -8.84
N GLN A 34 -5.90 2.37 -9.21
CA GLN A 34 -5.01 1.27 -9.61
C GLN A 34 -4.56 0.41 -8.43
N GLY A 35 -4.53 0.94 -7.21
CA GLY A 35 -4.24 0.23 -5.97
C GLY A 35 -2.78 -0.18 -5.73
N LYS A 36 -1.98 -0.33 -6.80
CA LYS A 36 -0.64 -0.96 -6.76
C LYS A 36 0.42 -0.12 -6.04
N GLU A 37 0.50 1.17 -6.37
CA GLU A 37 1.59 2.06 -5.93
C GLU A 37 1.10 3.21 -5.05
N PHE A 38 -0.21 3.28 -4.77
CA PHE A 38 -0.78 4.41 -4.04
C PHE A 38 -0.14 4.60 -2.65
N LEU A 39 0.12 3.48 -1.95
CA LEU A 39 0.74 3.47 -0.62
C LEU A 39 2.22 3.91 -0.60
N ALA A 40 2.84 4.05 -1.77
CA ALA A 40 4.18 4.65 -1.86
C ALA A 40 4.16 6.17 -1.60
N LYS A 41 3.01 6.82 -1.82
CA LYS A 41 2.89 8.27 -1.67
C LYS A 41 2.68 8.63 -0.20
N ARG A 42 3.42 9.62 0.30
CA ARG A 42 3.19 10.21 1.64
C ARG A 42 1.74 10.68 1.81
N GLY A 43 1.15 10.47 2.99
CA GLY A 43 -0.25 10.82 3.28
C GLY A 43 -1.30 9.98 2.53
N SER A 44 -0.92 8.89 1.85
CA SER A 44 -1.88 7.99 1.20
C SER A 44 -2.71 7.19 2.20
N VAL A 45 -2.07 6.56 3.21
CA VAL A 45 -2.79 5.77 4.22
C VAL A 45 -3.75 6.65 5.05
N PRO A 46 -3.35 7.81 5.60
CA PRO A 46 -4.29 8.69 6.31
C PRO A 46 -5.52 9.05 5.48
N HIS A 47 -5.35 9.23 4.17
CA HIS A 47 -6.47 9.50 3.26
C HIS A 47 -7.41 8.31 3.09
N LEU A 48 -6.89 7.09 2.95
CA LEU A 48 -7.72 5.88 2.94
C LEU A 48 -8.55 5.79 4.23
N LEU A 49 -7.96 6.17 5.36
CA LEU A 49 -8.56 6.17 6.70
C LEU A 49 -9.47 7.37 6.98
N ARG A 50 -9.67 8.27 6.01
CA ARG A 50 -10.78 9.24 6.07
C ARG A 50 -12.14 8.57 5.92
N CYS A 51 -12.18 7.34 5.38
CA CYS A 51 -13.37 6.50 5.47
C CYS A 51 -13.59 6.03 6.91
N ASP A 52 -14.71 6.45 7.52
CA ASP A 52 -15.04 6.07 8.90
C ASP A 52 -15.17 4.56 9.10
N GLY A 53 -15.64 3.83 8.09
CA GLY A 53 -15.70 2.36 8.10
C GLY A 53 -14.32 1.73 8.23
N CYS A 54 -13.40 2.09 7.32
CA CYS A 54 -12.01 1.63 7.35
C CYS A 54 -11.31 2.00 8.66
N ARG A 55 -11.51 3.24 9.13
CA ARG A 55 -10.90 3.73 10.38
C ARG A 55 -11.39 2.95 11.59
N THR A 56 -12.70 2.77 11.72
CA THR A 56 -13.32 2.05 12.86
C THR A 56 -12.92 0.58 12.86
N GLN A 57 -12.89 -0.05 11.68
CA GLN A 57 -12.49 -1.45 11.51
C GLN A 57 -10.97 -1.65 11.53
N ARG A 58 -10.19 -0.57 11.63
CA ARG A 58 -8.72 -0.57 11.58
C ARG A 58 -8.18 -1.40 10.40
N CYS A 59 -8.77 -1.19 9.22
CA CYS A 59 -8.46 -1.97 8.04
C CYS A 59 -8.20 -1.07 6.83
N LEU A 60 -7.39 -1.58 5.89
CA LEU A 60 -7.26 -1.00 4.56
C LEU A 60 -8.39 -1.50 3.65
N PRO A 61 -8.82 -0.70 2.65
CA PRO A 61 -9.63 -1.21 1.56
C PRO A 61 -8.97 -2.47 0.93
N PRO A 62 -9.73 -3.52 0.58
CA PRO A 62 -9.16 -4.81 0.19
C PRO A 62 -8.13 -4.74 -0.94
N HIS A 63 -8.36 -3.88 -1.93
CA HIS A 63 -7.48 -3.74 -3.10
C HIS A 63 -6.12 -3.08 -2.78
N HIS A 64 -5.95 -2.51 -1.59
CA HIS A 64 -4.66 -1.98 -1.10
C HIS A 64 -3.87 -2.97 -0.22
N ARG A 65 -4.47 -4.10 0.19
CA ARG A 65 -3.80 -5.07 1.07
C ARG A 65 -2.48 -5.58 0.46
N LEU A 66 -2.52 -6.01 -0.80
CA LEU A 66 -1.30 -6.46 -1.49
C LEU A 66 -0.26 -5.35 -1.64
N ALA A 67 -0.68 -4.10 -1.85
CA ALA A 67 0.25 -2.97 -1.93
C ALA A 67 0.95 -2.71 -0.58
N ALA A 68 0.23 -2.88 0.54
CA ALA A 68 0.81 -2.73 1.88
C ALA A 68 1.84 -3.82 2.16
N LEU A 69 1.53 -5.07 1.83
CA LEU A 69 2.47 -6.18 1.92
C LEU A 69 3.71 -5.93 1.05
N ARG A 70 3.53 -5.58 -0.23
CA ARG A 70 4.65 -5.24 -1.14
C ARG A 70 5.53 -4.14 -0.57
N ARG A 71 4.93 -3.06 -0.08
CA ARG A 71 5.65 -1.94 0.53
C ARG A 71 6.46 -2.38 1.74
N HIS A 72 5.87 -3.16 2.65
CA HIS A 72 6.58 -3.67 3.82
C HIS A 72 7.80 -4.51 3.43
N LEU A 73 7.62 -5.49 2.53
CA LEU A 73 8.71 -6.38 2.13
C LEU A 73 9.79 -5.65 1.33
N HIS A 74 9.41 -4.68 0.50
CA HIS A 74 10.37 -3.85 -0.23
C HIS A 74 11.18 -2.96 0.73
N LEU A 75 10.56 -2.34 1.73
CA LEU A 75 11.29 -1.54 2.72
C LEU A 75 12.22 -2.39 3.58
N LYS A 76 11.82 -3.65 3.84
CA LYS A 76 12.58 -4.56 4.71
C LYS A 76 13.76 -5.24 4.00
N TRP A 77 13.60 -5.59 2.72
CA TRP A 77 14.59 -6.40 1.99
C TRP A 77 14.91 -5.92 0.58
N GLY A 78 14.26 -4.86 0.10
CA GLY A 78 14.62 -4.20 -1.15
C GLY A 78 15.93 -3.43 -1.03
N VAL A 79 16.49 -3.08 -2.18
CA VAL A 79 17.70 -2.25 -2.25
C VAL A 79 17.37 -0.83 -1.81
N GLN A 80 18.23 -0.25 -0.97
CA GLN A 80 18.08 1.14 -0.55
C GLN A 80 18.19 2.07 -1.77
N GLY A 81 17.20 2.96 -1.94
CA GLY A 81 17.17 3.89 -3.07
C GLY A 81 16.69 3.28 -4.38
N CYS A 82 16.12 2.06 -4.37
CA CYS A 82 15.45 1.50 -5.53
C CYS A 82 14.31 2.43 -6.02
N ASP A 83 14.35 2.78 -7.30
CA ASP A 83 13.38 3.66 -7.97
C ASP A 83 12.35 2.88 -8.80
N TRP A 84 12.42 1.55 -8.80
CA TRP A 84 11.49 0.70 -9.52
C TRP A 84 10.14 0.59 -8.78
N PRO A 85 9.02 0.45 -9.52
CA PRO A 85 7.71 0.25 -8.91
C PRO A 85 7.70 -0.98 -8.00
N MET A 86 7.13 -0.86 -6.80
CA MET A 86 7.18 -1.95 -5.80
C MET A 86 6.47 -3.21 -6.27
N HIS A 87 5.40 -3.10 -7.06
CA HIS A 87 4.75 -4.26 -7.69
C HIS A 87 5.61 -5.01 -8.70
N MET A 88 6.69 -4.40 -9.20
CA MET A 88 7.69 -5.06 -10.04
C MET A 88 8.83 -5.65 -9.22
N CYS A 89 9.09 -5.10 -8.02
CA CYS A 89 10.12 -5.59 -7.13
C CYS A 89 9.64 -6.72 -6.21
N VAL A 90 8.35 -6.78 -5.89
CA VAL A 90 7.79 -7.73 -4.94
C VAL A 90 6.64 -8.50 -5.56
N ASN A 91 6.89 -9.77 -5.82
CA ASN A 91 5.87 -10.73 -6.22
C ASN A 91 5.29 -11.39 -4.97
N LEU A 92 3.97 -11.48 -4.93
CA LEU A 92 3.20 -12.12 -3.87
C LEU A 92 2.30 -13.14 -4.54
N GLU A 93 2.41 -14.40 -4.15
CA GLU A 93 1.52 -15.48 -4.53
C GLU A 93 0.76 -15.91 -3.28
N GLU A 94 -0.56 -15.80 -3.30
CA GLU A 94 -1.39 -16.24 -2.18
C GLU A 94 -1.36 -17.76 -2.11
N GLU A 95 -0.97 -18.27 -0.94
CA GLU A 95 -1.06 -19.70 -0.64
C GLU A 95 -2.43 -20.00 0.00
N GLY A 96 -2.76 -21.29 0.12
CA GLY A 96 -3.92 -21.71 0.90
C GLY A 96 -3.89 -21.14 2.32
N GLU A 97 -5.08 -20.99 2.93
CA GLU A 97 -5.26 -20.43 4.28
C GLU A 97 -4.83 -18.96 4.46
N GLY A 98 -4.67 -18.20 3.36
CA GLY A 98 -4.44 -16.75 3.41
C GLY A 98 -3.02 -16.33 3.76
N GLY A 99 -2.05 -17.24 3.59
CA GLY A 99 -0.62 -16.95 3.59
C GLY A 99 -0.12 -16.45 2.22
N TYR A 100 1.16 -16.06 2.17
CA TYR A 100 1.79 -15.57 0.93
C TYR A 100 3.21 -16.10 0.75
N ASP A 101 3.47 -16.68 -0.41
CA ASP A 101 4.83 -16.88 -0.92
C ASP A 101 5.30 -15.61 -1.61
N CYS A 102 6.39 -15.03 -1.10
CA CYS A 102 6.83 -13.70 -1.46
C CYS A 102 8.24 -13.76 -2.04
N ARG A 103 8.44 -13.06 -3.17
CA ARG A 103 9.77 -12.89 -3.77
C ARG A 103 10.07 -11.41 -3.95
N VAL A 104 11.14 -10.95 -3.29
CA VAL A 104 11.68 -9.59 -3.42
C VAL A 104 12.90 -9.63 -4.34
N ARG A 105 12.88 -8.81 -5.38
CA ARG A 105 13.96 -8.64 -6.35
C ARG A 105 13.90 -7.25 -6.96
N CYS A 106 14.86 -6.39 -6.62
CA CYS A 106 15.01 -5.09 -7.27
C CYS A 106 15.78 -5.27 -8.59
N ALA A 107 15.46 -4.46 -9.61
CA ALA A 107 16.23 -4.47 -10.84
C ALA A 107 17.63 -3.88 -10.60
N GLY A 108 18.65 -4.40 -11.29
CA GLY A 108 20.05 -4.01 -11.10
C GLY A 108 20.83 -4.92 -10.14
N GLU A 109 20.16 -5.65 -9.26
CA GLU A 109 20.75 -6.78 -8.54
C GLU A 109 20.77 -8.01 -9.47
N GLY A 110 21.93 -8.66 -9.60
CA GLY A 110 22.03 -9.95 -10.27
C GLY A 110 21.12 -11.01 -9.63
N SER A 111 21.06 -12.22 -10.19
CA SER A 111 20.22 -13.31 -9.65
C SER A 111 20.47 -13.67 -8.17
N LEU A 112 21.63 -13.28 -7.62
CA LEU A 112 22.02 -13.47 -6.21
C LEU A 112 21.31 -12.53 -5.23
N GLY A 113 20.69 -11.44 -5.70
CA GLY A 113 20.02 -10.44 -4.84
C GLY A 113 18.53 -10.69 -4.61
N SER A 114 17.96 -11.79 -5.13
CA SER A 114 16.55 -12.10 -4.90
C SER A 114 16.34 -12.84 -3.58
N ARG A 115 15.40 -12.38 -2.76
CA ARG A 115 15.04 -12.99 -1.49
C ARG A 115 13.64 -13.56 -1.55
N THR A 116 13.49 -14.81 -1.10
CA THR A 116 12.18 -15.45 -0.94
C THR A 116 11.84 -15.52 0.54
N VAL A 117 10.59 -15.21 0.89
CA VAL A 117 10.04 -15.40 2.23
C VAL A 117 8.64 -15.97 2.13
N ARG A 118 8.21 -16.69 3.17
CA ARG A 118 6.81 -17.06 3.36
C ARG A 118 6.22 -16.24 4.48
N LEU A 119 5.05 -15.67 4.25
CA LEU A 119 4.24 -15.03 5.27
C LEU A 119 3.07 -15.95 5.61
N THR A 120 2.91 -16.26 6.88
CA THR A 120 1.66 -16.82 7.40
C THR A 120 0.53 -15.79 7.32
N HIS A 121 -0.71 -16.25 7.45
CA HIS A 121 -1.88 -15.36 7.54
C HIS A 121 -1.71 -14.31 8.66
N GLU A 122 -1.24 -14.75 9.83
CA GLU A 122 -1.03 -13.90 11.01
C GLU A 122 0.09 -12.87 10.81
N GLU A 123 1.15 -13.22 10.07
CA GLU A 123 2.19 -12.27 9.69
C GLU A 123 1.68 -11.23 8.70
N ALA A 124 0.89 -11.64 7.70
CA ALA A 124 0.27 -10.73 6.76
C ALA A 124 -0.68 -9.75 7.47
N GLU A 125 -1.56 -10.24 8.34
CA GLU A 125 -2.47 -9.39 9.13
C GLU A 125 -1.73 -8.42 10.04
N ARG A 126 -0.63 -8.84 10.68
CA ARG A 126 0.21 -7.92 11.47
C ARG A 126 0.83 -6.80 10.63
N ILE A 127 1.30 -7.10 9.42
CA ILE A 127 1.85 -6.10 8.51
C ILE A 127 0.76 -5.10 8.08
N LEU A 128 -0.44 -5.61 7.75
CA LEU A 128 -1.57 -4.78 7.36
C LEU A 128 -2.01 -3.86 8.50
N LEU A 129 -2.14 -4.41 9.71
CA LEU A 129 -2.49 -3.65 10.90
C LEU A 129 -1.43 -2.58 11.19
N SER A 130 -0.14 -2.92 11.18
CA SER A 130 0.95 -1.95 11.34
C SER A 130 0.87 -0.82 10.32
N THR A 131 0.53 -1.12 9.06
CA THR A 131 0.35 -0.10 8.03
C THR A 131 -0.79 0.86 8.38
N VAL A 132 -1.89 0.36 8.94
CA VAL A 132 -3.01 1.19 9.40
C VAL A 132 -2.61 2.03 10.59
N GLU A 133 -1.92 1.45 11.58
CA GLU A 133 -1.46 2.19 12.77
C GLU A 133 -0.54 3.34 12.39
N ASP A 134 0.45 3.09 11.53
CA ASP A 134 1.35 4.13 11.03
C ASP A 134 0.56 5.29 10.40
N GLY A 135 -0.51 4.98 9.66
CA GLY A 135 -1.38 5.99 9.04
C GLY A 135 -2.34 6.70 9.99
N LEU A 136 -2.67 6.10 11.14
CA LEU A 136 -3.44 6.76 12.20
C LEU A 136 -2.55 7.70 13.04
N GLU A 137 -1.27 7.34 13.18
CA GLU A 137 -0.26 8.10 13.92
C GLU A 137 0.37 9.24 13.10
N GLU A 138 0.29 9.19 11.76
CA GLU A 138 0.71 10.28 10.86
C GLU A 138 -0.21 11.51 11.08
N LYS A 139 0.08 12.25 12.16
CA LYS A 139 -0.49 13.56 12.47
C LYS A 139 0.17 14.59 11.57
N ASP A 140 -0.66 15.51 11.08
CA ASP A 140 -0.30 16.67 10.25
C ASP A 140 -0.04 16.36 8.76
N TRP A 141 -1.05 16.69 7.96
CA TRP A 141 -0.91 17.03 6.54
C TRP A 141 -1.47 18.42 6.30
#